data_AF-A0A0W0UJY4-F1
#
_entry.id   AF-A0A0W0UJY4-F1
#
_cell.length_a   1.000
_cell.length_b   1.000
_cell.length_c   1.000
_cell.angle_alpha   90.00
_cell.angle_beta   90.00
_cell.angle_gamma   90.00
#
_symmetry.space_group_name_H-M   'P 1'
#
loop_
_entity.id
_entity.type
_entity.pdbx_description
1 polymer ?
#
loop_
_entity_poly.entity_id
_entity_poly.type
_entity_poly.pdbx_seq_one_letter_code
_entity_poly.pdbx_strand_id
1 'polypeptide(L)'
;MRFCLTHLDQKSHHELLQSFIEIPDYVTELELDDNDLGNLPNQTIKEALKILATKKSIHALYLNQNNLHEKTAEELATILAAIPANIVALDLSMNQLGNYSEEELELILNAIPPHVRKLNLSENGFAKNASALIRGVAVLSHVHELSLGFSKLDEMSAEELVKLMKSLSDSIATFKLTGNHFAKKTKGEWASIMAAIKPTIISFHPGILPADVFFAFKFFPKGAREIYLDGNPLYRIPGPLLGQAFAALENVELLSLHSACFGQGRDGESATALKHLNPSVRKLLLQNNMLFKMSINALTNVIKNIPLTVNLLSFANNNLGARSNVEVTTILNALHEKVRTLDLEGNGLFQNIKLNETFSNNNNENLFNKNNEEFCKVWAAIPYNVTSLNLGNNIFEPAKIKWIAKSLKTLHKNLEIIHLHEVEFNKLSTVELKQLKNALPQVKTVYLSYHEVYQMTPENRKILWAMLPNVETVLLVDSDGMELADTPYEKTNLAREFGFKGVPTLLSRVSFFVNNLGVNLKNASIPDELKVLSRASERLKF
;
A
#
# COMPACT_ATOMS: atom_id res chain seq x y z
N MET A 1 -0.02 10.02 -3.42
CA MET A 1 0.71 10.82 -4.40
C MET A 1 1.60 11.72 -3.61
N ARG A 2 2.90 11.42 -3.68
CA ARG A 2 3.91 12.12 -2.92
C ARG A 2 4.40 13.33 -3.69
N PHE A 3 4.52 14.46 -3.00
CA PHE A 3 5.13 15.68 -3.53
C PHE A 3 6.35 16.00 -2.70
N CYS A 4 7.49 16.17 -3.36
CA CYS A 4 8.76 16.43 -2.69
C CYS A 4 9.10 17.91 -2.80
N LEU A 5 9.33 18.56 -1.67
CA LEU A 5 9.96 19.86 -1.60
C LEU A 5 11.40 19.66 -1.12
N THR A 6 12.35 20.21 -1.86
CA THR A 6 13.78 20.10 -1.57
C THR A 6 14.42 21.47 -1.46
N HIS A 7 15.62 21.49 -0.87
CA HIS A 7 16.47 22.68 -0.72
C HIS A 7 15.76 23.83 0.01
N LEU A 8 14.89 23.53 0.97
CA LEU A 8 14.15 24.55 1.73
C LEU A 8 15.09 25.38 2.63
N ASP A 9 16.18 24.79 3.10
CA ASP A 9 17.30 25.45 3.79
C ASP A 9 18.00 26.53 2.94
N GLN A 10 17.97 26.38 1.62
CA GLN A 10 18.60 27.31 0.67
C GLN A 10 17.64 28.43 0.21
N LYS A 11 16.36 28.34 0.56
CA LYS A 11 15.33 29.30 0.14
C LYS A 11 15.23 30.45 1.13
N SER A 12 14.98 31.65 0.63
CA SER A 12 14.51 32.74 1.48
C SER A 12 13.16 32.39 2.11
N HIS A 13 12.81 33.07 3.20
CA HIS A 13 11.52 32.90 3.87
C HIS A 13 10.33 32.97 2.89
N HIS A 14 10.33 33.93 1.95
CA HIS A 14 9.26 34.08 0.96
C HIS A 14 9.21 32.92 -0.04
N GLU A 15 10.36 32.50 -0.59
CA GLU A 15 10.43 31.39 -1.56
C GLU A 15 10.03 30.05 -0.94
N LEU A 16 10.37 29.84 0.34
CA LEU A 16 9.94 28.67 1.09
C LEU A 16 8.42 28.65 1.20
N LEU A 17 7.80 29.72 1.71
CA LEU A 17 6.33 29.78 1.84
C LEU A 17 5.62 29.64 0.49
N GLN A 18 6.17 30.26 -0.56
CA GLN A 18 5.64 30.13 -1.92
C GLN A 18 5.65 28.68 -2.41
N SER A 19 6.70 27.91 -2.08
CA SER A 19 6.78 26.48 -2.41
C SER A 19 5.65 25.66 -1.78
N PHE A 20 5.19 26.04 -0.59
CA PHE A 20 4.03 25.38 0.07
C PHE A 20 2.69 25.77 -0.56
N ILE A 21 2.57 27.01 -1.06
CA ILE A 21 1.36 27.47 -1.77
C ILE A 21 1.18 26.69 -3.08
N GLU A 22 2.28 26.44 -3.78
CA GLU A 22 2.33 25.76 -5.08
C GLU A 22 2.09 24.25 -5.03
N ILE A 23 2.04 23.65 -3.82
CA ILE A 23 1.72 22.23 -3.67
C ILE A 23 0.35 21.95 -4.30
N PRO A 24 0.23 21.05 -5.27
CA PRO A 24 -1.06 20.76 -5.91
C PRO A 24 -2.09 20.20 -4.92
N ASP A 25 -3.37 20.57 -5.08
CA ASP A 25 -4.45 20.16 -4.15
C ASP A 25 -4.81 18.67 -4.22
N TYR A 26 -4.16 17.91 -5.11
CA TYR A 26 -4.31 16.46 -5.23
C TYR A 26 -3.24 15.68 -4.48
N VAL A 27 -2.23 16.35 -3.93
CA VAL A 27 -1.14 15.71 -3.20
C VAL A 27 -1.69 15.11 -1.92
N THR A 28 -1.31 13.87 -1.62
CA THR A 28 -1.76 13.18 -0.41
C THR A 28 -0.65 12.97 0.61
N GLU A 29 0.60 13.10 0.17
CA GLU A 29 1.76 12.98 1.02
C GLU A 29 2.77 14.07 0.67
N LEU A 30 3.32 14.73 1.67
CA LEU A 30 4.34 15.76 1.50
C LEU A 30 5.68 15.24 2.05
N GLU A 31 6.68 15.19 1.17
CA GLU A 31 8.05 14.82 1.50
C GLU A 31 8.89 16.09 1.65
N LEU A 32 9.38 16.33 2.87
CA LEU A 32 10.27 17.44 3.21
C LEU A 32 11.63 16.90 3.68
N ASP A 33 12.03 15.75 3.16
CA ASP A 33 13.22 15.05 3.59
C ASP A 33 14.49 15.82 3.24
N ASP A 34 15.52 15.76 4.09
CA ASP A 34 16.83 16.37 3.85
C ASP A 34 16.75 17.87 3.49
N ASN A 35 16.04 18.64 4.32
CA ASN A 35 15.83 20.09 4.16
C ASN A 35 16.35 20.93 5.33
N ASP A 36 17.14 20.31 6.22
CA ASP A 36 17.77 20.93 7.38
C ASP A 36 16.82 21.83 8.22
N LEU A 37 15.57 21.40 8.37
CA LEU A 37 14.54 22.19 9.08
C LEU A 37 14.94 22.52 10.54
N GLY A 38 15.83 21.71 11.15
CA GLY A 38 16.41 21.98 12.46
C GLY A 38 17.12 23.34 12.55
N ASN A 39 17.72 23.81 11.46
CA ASN A 39 18.44 25.08 11.40
C ASN A 39 17.61 26.26 10.88
N LEU A 40 16.39 26.01 10.37
CA LEU A 40 15.49 27.07 9.92
C LEU A 40 14.83 27.84 11.08
N PRO A 41 14.50 29.14 10.92
CA PRO A 41 13.76 29.86 11.96
C PRO A 41 12.39 29.22 12.27
N ASN A 42 12.08 29.02 13.56
CA ASN A 42 10.85 28.35 14.00
C ASN A 42 9.59 29.03 13.44
N GLN A 43 9.61 30.36 13.32
CA GLN A 43 8.50 31.12 12.77
C GLN A 43 8.23 30.75 11.29
N THR A 44 9.28 30.58 10.49
CA THR A 44 9.16 30.16 9.08
C THR A 44 8.51 28.78 8.97
N ILE A 45 8.96 27.83 9.77
CA ILE A 45 8.39 26.46 9.79
C ILE A 45 6.90 26.50 10.19
N LYS A 46 6.56 27.25 11.24
CA LYS A 46 5.18 27.38 11.71
C LYS A 46 4.27 28.06 10.69
N GLU A 47 4.76 29.02 9.93
CA GLU A 47 4.00 29.64 8.85
C GLU A 47 3.81 28.69 7.66
N ALA A 48 4.83 27.90 7.30
CA ALA A 48 4.70 26.85 6.30
C ALA A 48 3.66 25.79 6.70
N LEU A 49 3.64 25.37 7.97
CA LEU A 49 2.63 24.45 8.50
C LEU A 49 1.21 25.06 8.47
N LYS A 50 1.06 26.37 8.67
CA LYS A 50 -0.24 27.05 8.51
C LYS A 50 -0.72 27.02 7.05
N ILE A 51 0.18 27.20 6.09
CA ILE A 51 -0.15 27.05 4.66
C ILE A 51 -0.53 25.59 4.38
N LEU A 52 0.22 24.63 4.90
CA LEU A 52 -0.06 23.21 4.76
C LEU A 52 -1.45 22.82 5.29
N ALA A 53 -1.92 23.45 6.36
CA ALA A 53 -3.27 23.23 6.90
C ALA A 53 -4.41 23.60 5.93
N THR A 54 -4.12 24.38 4.88
CA THR A 54 -5.08 24.69 3.80
C THR A 54 -5.18 23.56 2.76
N LYS A 55 -4.16 22.71 2.66
CA LYS A 55 -4.07 21.58 1.71
C LYS A 55 -4.74 20.33 2.29
N LYS A 56 -6.07 20.27 2.17
CA LYS A 56 -6.93 19.25 2.82
C LYS A 56 -6.68 17.81 2.37
N SER A 57 -6.07 17.61 1.21
CA SER A 57 -5.78 16.30 0.65
C SER A 57 -4.56 15.63 1.26
N ILE A 58 -3.68 16.38 1.94
CA ILE A 58 -2.40 15.85 2.47
C ILE A 58 -2.65 15.20 3.82
N HIS A 59 -2.29 13.94 3.97
CA HIS A 59 -2.52 13.16 5.19
C HIS A 59 -1.23 12.56 5.78
N ALA A 60 -0.13 12.57 5.03
CA ALA A 60 1.18 12.14 5.48
C ALA A 60 2.22 13.27 5.31
N LEU A 61 3.08 13.44 6.30
CA LEU A 61 4.19 14.38 6.29
C LEU A 61 5.48 13.64 6.62
N TYR A 62 6.44 13.66 5.70
CA TYR A 62 7.76 13.10 5.90
C TYR A 62 8.76 14.22 6.22
N LEU A 63 9.41 14.10 7.37
CA LEU A 63 10.42 15.05 7.86
C LEU A 63 11.75 14.33 8.11
N ASN A 64 12.06 13.24 7.40
CA ASN A 64 13.28 12.50 7.70
C ASN A 64 14.55 13.26 7.33
N GLN A 65 15.63 13.03 8.07
CA GLN A 65 16.93 13.70 7.86
C GLN A 65 16.86 15.24 7.91
N ASN A 66 16.15 15.83 8.87
CA ASN A 66 16.03 17.29 8.98
C ASN A 66 16.81 17.92 10.14
N ASN A 67 17.75 17.17 10.72
CA ASN A 67 18.56 17.60 11.87
C ASN A 67 17.72 18.22 13.00
N LEU A 68 16.51 17.71 13.26
CA LEU A 68 15.59 18.34 14.22
C LEU A 68 16.17 18.38 15.66
N HIS A 69 17.16 17.55 15.98
CA HIS A 69 17.92 17.63 17.24
C HIS A 69 18.67 18.97 17.48
N GLU A 70 18.88 19.79 16.45
CA GLU A 70 19.48 21.13 16.59
C GLU A 70 18.53 22.14 17.24
N LYS A 71 17.22 21.82 17.33
CA LYS A 71 16.24 22.60 18.10
C LYS A 71 16.35 22.33 19.59
N THR A 72 16.01 23.31 20.43
CA THR A 72 15.71 22.96 21.83
C THR A 72 14.45 22.08 21.91
N ALA A 73 14.29 21.33 22.99
CA ALA A 73 13.13 20.46 23.17
C ALA A 73 11.81 21.24 23.13
N GLU A 74 11.78 22.44 23.72
CA GLU A 74 10.61 23.33 23.69
C GLU A 74 10.30 23.83 22.29
N GLU A 75 11.32 24.23 21.52
CA GLU A 75 11.15 24.68 20.15
C GLU A 75 10.55 23.57 19.28
N LEU A 76 11.14 22.38 19.32
CA LEU A 76 10.67 21.23 18.55
C LEU A 76 9.26 20.82 18.99
N ALA A 77 8.98 20.76 20.30
CA ALA A 77 7.65 20.49 20.81
C ALA A 77 6.62 21.50 20.26
N THR A 78 6.95 22.79 20.20
CA THR A 78 6.02 23.80 19.65
C THR A 78 5.80 23.68 18.14
N ILE A 79 6.80 23.18 17.39
CA ILE A 79 6.69 22.90 15.95
C ILE A 79 5.80 21.68 15.74
N LEU A 80 6.04 20.59 16.48
CA LEU A 80 5.25 19.35 16.38
C LEU A 80 3.79 19.57 16.79
N ALA A 81 3.54 20.36 17.83
CA ALA A 81 2.18 20.73 18.22
C ALA A 81 1.42 21.56 17.16
N ALA A 82 2.13 22.14 16.19
CA ALA A 82 1.55 22.91 15.09
C ALA A 82 1.30 22.08 13.82
N ILE A 83 1.57 20.77 13.84
CA ILE A 83 1.28 19.87 12.70
C ILE A 83 -0.24 19.91 12.40
N PRO A 84 -0.64 20.12 11.12
CA PRO A 84 -2.05 20.27 10.77
C PRO A 84 -2.93 19.04 11.05
N ALA A 85 -4.20 19.28 11.38
CA ALA A 85 -5.17 18.24 11.75
C ALA A 85 -5.46 17.16 10.68
N ASN A 86 -5.20 17.47 9.42
CA ASN A 86 -5.31 16.51 8.31
C ASN A 86 -4.14 15.51 8.28
N ILE A 87 -3.01 15.81 8.92
CA ILE A 87 -1.85 14.90 8.97
C ILE A 87 -2.10 13.80 10.00
N VAL A 88 -2.27 12.57 9.52
CA VAL A 88 -2.48 11.38 10.35
C VAL A 88 -1.25 10.47 10.39
N ALA A 89 -0.29 10.67 9.49
CA ALA A 89 0.99 9.96 9.45
C ALA A 89 2.16 10.96 9.47
N LEU A 90 3.10 10.75 10.37
CA LEU A 90 4.27 11.61 10.54
C LEU A 90 5.55 10.77 10.57
N ASP A 91 6.51 11.14 9.73
CA ASP A 91 7.85 10.57 9.74
C ASP A 91 8.86 11.53 10.37
N LEU A 92 9.45 11.13 11.50
CA LEU A 92 10.53 11.84 12.18
C LEU A 92 11.83 11.03 12.16
N SER A 93 11.96 10.06 11.25
CA SER A 93 13.15 9.21 11.20
C SER A 93 14.42 10.00 10.87
N MET A 94 15.57 9.48 11.28
CA MET A 94 16.89 10.07 10.98
C MET A 94 17.06 11.54 11.43
N ASN A 95 16.42 11.95 12.53
CA ASN A 95 16.53 13.29 13.09
C ASN A 95 17.43 13.39 14.33
N GLN A 96 18.11 12.28 14.67
CA GLN A 96 19.01 12.16 15.81
C GLN A 96 18.34 12.48 17.16
N LEU A 97 17.05 12.18 17.29
CA LEU A 97 16.27 12.46 18.50
C LEU A 97 16.78 11.74 19.77
N GLY A 98 17.64 10.73 19.63
CA GLY A 98 18.32 10.09 20.75
C GLY A 98 19.36 10.96 21.47
N ASN A 99 19.69 12.14 20.93
CA ASN A 99 20.59 13.10 21.57
C ASN A 99 19.92 13.92 22.69
N TYR A 100 18.59 13.91 22.79
CA TYR A 100 17.84 14.57 23.86
C TYR A 100 17.89 13.78 25.17
N SER A 101 17.75 14.47 26.31
CA SER A 101 17.58 13.85 27.62
C SER A 101 16.24 13.10 27.76
N GLU A 102 16.03 12.41 28.89
CA GLU A 102 14.78 11.69 29.15
C GLU A 102 13.59 12.64 29.29
N GLU A 103 13.78 13.81 29.89
CA GLU A 103 12.77 14.86 30.05
C GLU A 103 12.47 15.55 28.73
N GLU A 104 13.50 15.85 27.95
CA GLU A 104 13.39 16.52 26.66
C GLU A 104 12.67 15.65 25.63
N LEU A 105 13.03 14.36 25.52
CA LEU A 105 12.38 13.47 24.56
C LEU A 105 10.92 13.16 24.94
N GLU A 106 10.63 13.03 26.24
CA GLU A 106 9.24 12.92 26.71
C GLU A 106 8.44 14.16 26.33
N LEU A 107 8.98 15.37 26.54
CA LEU A 107 8.32 16.63 26.15
C LEU A 107 8.03 16.66 24.63
N ILE A 108 9.02 16.30 23.81
CA ILE A 108 8.92 16.28 22.35
C ILE A 108 7.85 15.29 21.89
N LEU A 109 7.88 14.05 22.38
CA LEU A 109 6.94 13.01 21.94
C LEU A 109 5.53 13.23 22.50
N ASN A 110 5.38 13.85 23.67
CA ASN A 110 4.08 14.25 24.20
C ASN A 110 3.44 15.39 23.40
N ALA A 111 4.23 16.17 22.66
CA ALA A 111 3.73 17.26 21.81
C ALA A 111 3.20 16.79 20.44
N ILE A 112 3.38 15.50 20.10
CA ILE A 112 2.78 14.92 18.89
C ILE A 112 1.25 15.03 18.97
N PRO A 113 0.59 15.65 17.98
CA PRO A 113 -0.85 15.88 18.06
C PRO A 113 -1.68 14.58 18.04
N PRO A 114 -2.82 14.53 18.74
CA PRO A 114 -3.62 13.32 18.91
C PRO A 114 -4.24 12.76 17.62
N HIS A 115 -4.25 13.53 16.53
CA HIS A 115 -4.70 13.06 15.21
C HIS A 115 -3.61 12.28 14.46
N VAL A 116 -2.34 12.38 14.86
CA VAL A 116 -1.25 11.58 14.29
C VAL A 116 -1.35 10.15 14.82
N ARG A 117 -1.82 9.24 13.97
CA ARG A 117 -2.02 7.82 14.33
C ARG A 117 -0.85 6.93 13.92
N LYS A 118 -0.05 7.36 12.95
CA LYS A 118 1.15 6.63 12.48
C LYS A 118 2.38 7.50 12.72
N LEU A 119 3.35 6.96 13.45
CA LEU A 119 4.59 7.66 13.79
C LEU A 119 5.80 6.79 13.45
N ASN A 120 6.68 7.33 12.63
CA ASN A 120 7.98 6.73 12.36
C ASN A 120 9.08 7.45 13.13
N LEU A 121 9.76 6.74 14.04
CA LEU A 121 10.91 7.22 14.79
C LEU A 121 12.20 6.45 14.44
N SER A 122 12.22 5.76 13.31
CA SER A 122 13.38 4.95 12.87
C SER A 122 14.68 5.76 12.82
N GLU A 123 15.82 5.10 12.99
CA GLU A 123 17.16 5.69 12.79
C GLU A 123 17.46 6.97 13.60
N ASN A 124 16.84 7.14 14.77
CA ASN A 124 17.07 8.32 15.62
C ASN A 124 18.19 8.15 16.65
N GLY A 125 18.98 7.08 16.57
CA GLY A 125 20.14 6.87 17.45
C GLY A 125 19.80 6.44 18.89
N PHE A 126 18.57 5.99 19.15
CA PHE A 126 18.08 5.66 20.48
C PHE A 126 18.82 4.54 21.21
N ALA A 127 19.56 3.68 20.51
CA ALA A 127 20.34 2.62 21.14
C ALA A 127 21.37 3.16 22.17
N LYS A 128 21.84 4.40 21.99
CA LYS A 128 22.77 5.07 22.92
C LYS A 128 22.06 5.68 24.14
N ASN A 129 20.74 5.80 24.11
CA ASN A 129 19.93 6.48 25.11
C ASN A 129 18.59 5.74 25.31
N ALA A 130 18.71 4.51 25.81
CA ALA A 130 17.58 3.61 26.01
C ALA A 130 16.51 4.19 26.95
N SER A 131 16.94 4.85 28.03
CA SER A 131 16.01 5.37 29.05
C SER A 131 15.15 6.50 28.51
N ALA A 132 15.74 7.43 27.73
CA ALA A 132 14.97 8.48 27.07
C ALA A 132 13.92 7.89 26.12
N LEU A 133 14.29 6.90 25.30
CA LEU A 133 13.34 6.23 24.41
C LEU A 133 12.21 5.57 25.20
N ILE A 134 12.53 4.82 26.25
CA ILE A 134 11.53 4.11 27.09
C ILE A 134 10.52 5.10 27.66
N ARG A 135 11.00 6.24 28.18
CA ARG A 135 10.15 7.30 28.77
C ARG A 135 9.34 8.02 27.70
N GLY A 136 9.95 8.34 26.57
CA GLY A 136 9.32 9.03 25.46
C GLY A 136 8.22 8.23 24.75
N VAL A 137 8.39 6.92 24.53
CA VAL A 137 7.30 6.13 23.91
C VAL A 137 6.12 5.89 24.86
N ALA A 138 6.33 6.00 26.17
CA ALA A 138 5.28 5.79 27.17
C ALA A 138 4.17 6.85 27.12
N VAL A 139 4.46 8.04 26.59
CA VAL A 139 3.48 9.14 26.46
C VAL A 139 2.66 9.08 25.15
N LEU A 140 2.98 8.17 24.22
CA LEU A 140 2.30 8.01 22.93
C LEU A 140 0.94 7.29 23.06
N SER A 141 0.02 7.88 23.81
CA SER A 141 -1.30 7.30 24.16
C SER A 141 -2.31 7.20 23.00
N HIS A 142 -2.02 7.83 21.87
CA HIS A 142 -2.94 7.99 20.74
C HIS A 142 -2.42 7.41 19.42
N VAL A 143 -1.16 6.97 19.40
CA VAL A 143 -0.52 6.38 18.22
C VAL A 143 -0.97 4.92 18.08
N HIS A 144 -1.38 4.53 16.87
CA HIS A 144 -1.80 3.17 16.53
C HIS A 144 -0.70 2.39 15.81
N GLU A 145 0.18 3.08 15.08
CA GLU A 145 1.31 2.49 14.38
C GLU A 145 2.61 3.19 14.78
N LEU A 146 3.56 2.43 15.32
CA LEU A 146 4.87 2.93 15.72
C LEU A 146 5.98 2.14 15.01
N SER A 147 6.91 2.87 14.39
CA SER A 147 8.14 2.31 13.84
C SER A 147 9.36 2.76 14.61
N LEU A 148 10.17 1.79 15.05
CA LEU A 148 11.51 1.95 15.61
C LEU A 148 12.54 1.20 14.76
N GLY A 149 12.31 1.16 13.44
CA GLY A 149 13.18 0.48 12.50
C GLY A 149 14.60 1.03 12.48
N PHE A 150 15.55 0.20 12.03
CA PHE A 150 16.96 0.57 11.80
C PHE A 150 17.63 1.35 12.96
N SER A 151 17.11 1.22 14.18
CA SER A 151 17.51 2.03 15.33
C SER A 151 18.63 1.39 16.16
N LYS A 152 19.27 0.32 15.62
CA LYS A 152 20.30 -0.49 16.27
C LYS A 152 19.88 -0.98 17.66
N LEU A 153 18.59 -1.27 17.85
CA LEU A 153 18.05 -1.71 19.14
C LEU A 153 18.68 -3.01 19.64
N ASP A 154 19.38 -3.76 18.78
CA ASP A 154 20.19 -4.92 19.17
C ASP A 154 21.38 -4.58 20.07
N GLU A 155 21.84 -3.32 20.09
CA GLU A 155 22.90 -2.83 20.99
C GLU A 155 22.40 -2.58 22.42
N MET A 156 21.09 -2.38 22.64
CA MET A 156 20.50 -2.27 23.98
C MET A 156 20.57 -3.62 24.70
N SER A 157 20.62 -3.63 26.03
CA SER A 157 20.47 -4.86 26.83
C SER A 157 19.08 -5.51 26.66
N ALA A 158 18.96 -6.80 26.98
CA ALA A 158 17.68 -7.49 26.92
C ALA A 158 16.68 -6.92 27.94
N GLU A 159 17.16 -6.51 29.12
CA GLU A 159 16.38 -5.87 30.17
C GLU A 159 15.79 -4.52 29.72
N GLU A 160 16.58 -3.70 29.02
CA GLU A 160 16.11 -2.43 28.45
C GLU A 160 15.07 -2.66 27.36
N LEU A 161 15.30 -3.62 26.47
CA LEU A 161 14.31 -3.96 25.44
C LEU A 161 13.00 -4.46 26.07
N VAL A 162 13.06 -5.30 27.11
CA VAL A 162 11.87 -5.73 27.84
C VAL A 162 11.13 -4.54 28.47
N LYS A 163 11.86 -3.58 29.06
CA LYS A 163 11.24 -2.34 29.59
C LYS A 163 10.59 -1.51 28.48
N LEU A 164 11.26 -1.38 27.33
CA LEU A 164 10.72 -0.70 26.15
C LEU A 164 9.43 -1.34 25.66
N MET A 165 9.39 -2.67 25.49
CA MET A 165 8.17 -3.36 25.03
C MET A 165 6.99 -3.16 25.99
N LYS A 166 7.28 -3.11 27.30
CA LYS A 166 6.26 -2.87 28.34
C LYS A 166 5.77 -1.43 28.38
N SER A 167 6.60 -0.46 28.01
CA SER A 167 6.25 0.96 28.06
C SER A 167 5.38 1.43 26.89
N LEU A 168 5.33 0.65 25.80
CA LEU A 168 4.42 0.93 24.66
C LEU A 168 2.98 1.13 25.13
N SER A 169 2.26 2.13 24.60
CA SER A 169 0.83 2.34 24.89
C SER A 169 -0.05 1.18 24.36
N ASP A 170 -1.20 0.94 25.00
CA ASP A 170 -2.21 -0.03 24.54
C ASP A 170 -2.89 0.39 23.23
N SER A 171 -2.78 1.66 22.84
CA SER A 171 -3.28 2.16 21.56
C SER A 171 -2.51 1.56 20.37
N ILE A 172 -1.25 1.18 20.56
CA ILE A 172 -0.42 0.68 19.47
C ILE A 172 -0.92 -0.71 19.08
N ALA A 173 -1.28 -0.85 17.79
CA ALA A 173 -1.73 -2.09 17.17
C ALA A 173 -0.76 -2.58 16.09
N THR A 174 0.01 -1.68 15.49
CA THR A 174 1.08 -1.99 14.54
C THR A 174 2.42 -1.57 15.12
N PHE A 175 3.35 -2.51 15.24
CA PHE A 175 4.68 -2.24 15.77
C PHE A 175 5.77 -2.77 14.85
N LYS A 176 6.66 -1.86 14.43
CA LYS A 176 7.69 -2.13 13.43
C LYS A 176 9.09 -2.02 14.02
N LEU A 177 9.84 -3.11 13.91
CA LEU A 177 11.23 -3.24 14.32
C LEU A 177 12.17 -3.53 13.13
N THR A 178 11.67 -3.35 11.90
CA THR A 178 12.38 -3.64 10.65
C THR A 178 13.81 -3.12 10.65
N GLY A 179 14.77 -3.92 10.19
CA GLY A 179 16.18 -3.51 10.09
C GLY A 179 16.97 -3.48 11.41
N ASN A 180 16.36 -3.73 12.57
CA ASN A 180 17.13 -3.98 13.80
C ASN A 180 17.70 -5.41 13.79
N HIS A 181 18.98 -5.59 14.11
CA HIS A 181 19.70 -6.85 13.88
C HIS A 181 19.79 -7.69 15.15
N PHE A 182 18.69 -8.31 15.56
CA PHE A 182 18.64 -9.13 16.79
C PHE A 182 19.41 -10.47 16.69
N ALA A 183 20.21 -10.67 15.65
CA ALA A 183 21.14 -11.79 15.45
C ALA A 183 22.03 -12.10 16.67
N LYS A 184 22.36 -11.08 17.48
CA LYS A 184 23.21 -11.22 18.67
C LYS A 184 22.46 -11.64 19.93
N LYS A 185 21.12 -11.58 19.96
CA LYS A 185 20.34 -11.97 21.14
C LYS A 185 20.29 -13.48 21.27
N THR A 186 20.50 -13.98 22.48
CA THR A 186 20.29 -15.38 22.81
C THR A 186 18.81 -15.73 22.72
N LYS A 187 18.53 -17.03 22.61
CA LYS A 187 17.16 -17.55 22.61
C LYS A 187 16.34 -17.11 23.83
N GLY A 188 16.95 -17.07 25.02
CA GLY A 188 16.27 -16.69 26.26
C GLY A 188 15.91 -15.20 26.30
N GLU A 189 16.84 -14.35 25.83
CA GLU A 189 16.60 -12.91 25.70
C GLU A 189 15.49 -12.63 24.69
N TRP A 190 15.56 -13.24 23.50
CA TRP A 190 14.53 -13.09 22.48
C TRP A 190 13.15 -13.49 23.01
N ALA A 191 13.05 -14.66 23.66
CA ALA A 191 11.80 -15.12 24.26
C ALA A 191 11.25 -14.12 25.28
N SER A 192 12.12 -13.54 26.12
CA SER A 192 11.73 -12.56 27.13
C SER A 192 11.27 -11.23 26.50
N ILE A 193 11.96 -10.76 25.47
CA ILE A 193 11.61 -9.54 24.73
C ILE A 193 10.25 -9.70 24.05
N MET A 194 10.04 -10.79 23.31
CA MET A 194 8.77 -11.00 22.61
C MET A 194 7.60 -11.26 23.56
N ALA A 195 7.84 -11.94 24.69
CA ALA A 195 6.82 -12.12 25.73
C ALA A 195 6.40 -10.82 26.41
N ALA A 196 7.25 -9.77 26.34
CA ALA A 196 6.95 -8.45 26.85
C ALA A 196 6.14 -7.58 25.87
N ILE A 197 6.01 -7.99 24.60
CA ILE A 197 5.20 -7.29 23.62
C ILE A 197 3.72 -7.47 23.96
N LYS A 198 2.99 -6.36 23.97
CA LYS A 198 1.58 -6.33 24.34
C LYS A 198 0.70 -7.12 23.35
N PRO A 199 -0.36 -7.78 23.83
CA PRO A 199 -1.30 -8.50 22.96
C PRO A 199 -2.16 -7.58 22.10
N THR A 200 -2.14 -6.26 22.34
CA THR A 200 -2.76 -5.25 21.48
C THR A 200 -2.07 -5.13 20.13
N ILE A 201 -0.80 -5.56 20.02
CA ILE A 201 -0.08 -5.63 18.75
C ILE A 201 -0.69 -6.74 17.88
N ILE A 202 -1.40 -6.32 16.84
CA ILE A 202 -2.02 -7.18 15.83
C ILE A 202 -1.10 -7.33 14.62
N SER A 203 -0.41 -6.24 14.23
CA SER A 203 0.52 -6.23 13.10
C SER A 203 1.95 -6.04 13.59
N PHE A 204 2.79 -7.03 13.33
CA PHE A 204 4.14 -7.08 13.86
C PHE A 204 5.17 -7.26 12.75
N HIS A 205 6.09 -6.31 12.63
CA HIS A 205 7.25 -6.42 11.74
C HIS A 205 8.48 -6.69 12.59
N PRO A 206 8.81 -7.97 12.86
CA PRO A 206 10.05 -8.28 13.56
C PRO A 206 11.25 -7.74 12.78
N GLY A 207 12.25 -7.26 13.50
CA GLY A 207 13.56 -6.96 12.90
C GLY A 207 14.20 -8.21 12.29
N ILE A 208 15.46 -8.08 11.90
CA ILE A 208 16.22 -9.23 11.40
C ILE A 208 16.37 -10.24 12.54
N LEU A 209 15.84 -11.44 12.29
CA LEU A 209 15.67 -12.47 13.31
C LEU A 209 17.02 -13.03 13.81
N PRO A 210 17.06 -13.56 15.06
CA PRO A 210 18.20 -14.32 15.57
C PRO A 210 18.62 -15.47 14.64
N ALA A 211 19.91 -15.86 14.67
CA ALA A 211 20.43 -16.93 13.81
C ALA A 211 19.67 -18.27 13.97
N ASP A 212 19.18 -18.55 15.18
CA ASP A 212 18.31 -19.69 15.48
C ASP A 212 16.83 -19.39 15.17
N VAL A 213 16.55 -19.11 13.90
CA VAL A 213 15.26 -18.61 13.40
C VAL A 213 14.08 -19.51 13.80
N PHE A 214 14.28 -20.83 13.87
CA PHE A 214 13.24 -21.77 14.28
C PHE A 214 12.65 -21.47 15.66
N PHE A 215 13.48 -21.09 16.64
CA PHE A 215 12.97 -20.76 17.97
C PHE A 215 12.28 -19.39 17.99
N ALA A 216 12.69 -18.45 17.14
CA ALA A 216 12.18 -17.09 17.16
C ALA A 216 10.66 -17.02 16.93
N PHE A 217 10.15 -17.84 16.00
CA PHE A 217 8.74 -17.84 15.60
C PHE A 217 7.79 -18.29 16.72
N LYS A 218 8.24 -19.21 17.59
CA LYS A 218 7.43 -19.70 18.72
C LYS A 218 7.13 -18.64 19.77
N PHE A 219 7.92 -17.57 19.79
CA PHE A 219 7.80 -16.53 20.80
C PHE A 219 7.15 -15.27 20.25
N PHE A 220 6.74 -15.23 18.97
CA PHE A 220 6.06 -14.06 18.45
C PHE A 220 4.83 -13.69 19.29
N PRO A 221 4.47 -12.40 19.35
CA PRO A 221 3.41 -11.92 20.22
C PRO A 221 2.11 -12.67 19.96
N LYS A 222 1.47 -13.20 21.00
CA LYS A 222 0.24 -14.02 20.86
C LYS A 222 -0.94 -13.28 20.24
N GLY A 223 -0.93 -11.94 20.33
CA GLY A 223 -1.95 -11.09 19.70
C GLY A 223 -1.73 -10.86 18.21
N ALA A 224 -0.53 -11.13 17.69
CA ALA A 224 -0.17 -10.82 16.32
C ALA A 224 -0.94 -11.73 15.34
N ARG A 225 -1.72 -11.10 14.47
CA ARG A 225 -2.43 -11.75 13.35
C ARG A 225 -1.75 -11.48 12.01
N GLU A 226 -0.92 -10.46 11.95
CA GLU A 226 -0.16 -10.11 10.76
C GLU A 226 1.32 -10.07 11.14
N ILE A 227 2.13 -10.84 10.41
CA ILE A 227 3.57 -10.92 10.63
C ILE A 227 4.30 -10.60 9.34
N TYR A 228 5.21 -9.65 9.43
CA TYR A 228 5.97 -9.14 8.30
C TYR A 228 7.45 -9.47 8.48
N LEU A 229 7.89 -10.55 7.83
CA LEU A 229 9.29 -11.00 7.87
C LEU A 229 10.13 -10.34 6.78
N ASP A 230 9.77 -9.11 6.43
CA ASP A 230 10.27 -8.45 5.24
C ASP A 230 11.79 -8.24 5.33
N GLY A 231 12.49 -8.49 4.23
CA GLY A 231 13.95 -8.36 4.14
C GLY A 231 14.76 -9.40 4.94
N ASN A 232 14.12 -10.35 5.66
CA ASN A 232 14.86 -11.40 6.35
C ASN A 232 15.47 -12.39 5.35
N PRO A 233 16.76 -12.75 5.47
CA PRO A 233 17.43 -13.66 4.53
C PRO A 233 17.04 -15.13 4.77
N LEU A 234 15.76 -15.46 4.61
CA LEU A 234 15.19 -16.78 4.95
C LEU A 234 15.79 -17.91 4.10
N TYR A 235 16.33 -17.59 2.92
CA TYR A 235 17.04 -18.53 2.05
C TYR A 235 18.28 -19.18 2.70
N ARG A 236 18.82 -18.58 3.77
CA ARG A 236 19.94 -19.15 4.53
C ARG A 236 19.50 -20.27 5.49
N ILE A 237 18.19 -20.42 5.71
CA ILE A 237 17.62 -21.39 6.65
C ILE A 237 17.33 -22.70 5.89
N PRO A 238 17.76 -23.86 6.41
CA PRO A 238 17.39 -25.15 5.85
C PRO A 238 15.87 -25.33 5.76
N GLY A 239 15.38 -25.82 4.62
CA GLY A 239 13.94 -25.97 4.34
C GLY A 239 13.13 -26.67 5.45
N PRO A 240 13.59 -27.78 6.03
CA PRO A 240 12.88 -28.45 7.13
C PRO A 240 12.73 -27.58 8.39
N LEU A 241 13.75 -26.78 8.74
CA LEU A 241 13.69 -25.87 9.90
C LEU A 241 12.75 -24.70 9.63
N LEU A 242 12.80 -24.14 8.42
CA LEU A 242 11.88 -23.09 8.00
C LEU A 242 10.42 -23.59 8.00
N GLY A 243 10.20 -24.84 7.55
CA GLY A 243 8.89 -25.47 7.57
C GLY A 243 8.34 -25.62 8.99
N GLN A 244 9.17 -26.04 9.94
CA GLN A 244 8.77 -26.10 11.35
C GLN A 244 8.50 -24.71 11.94
N ALA A 245 9.24 -23.67 11.51
CA ALA A 245 9.02 -22.30 11.93
C ALA A 245 7.66 -21.78 11.41
N PHE A 246 7.35 -21.99 10.14
CA PHE A 246 6.06 -21.63 9.56
C PHE A 246 4.88 -22.38 10.19
N ALA A 247 5.08 -23.63 10.62
CA ALA A 247 4.05 -24.38 11.35
C ALA A 247 3.73 -23.77 12.72
N ALA A 248 4.71 -23.10 13.35
CA ALA A 248 4.56 -22.49 14.68
C ALA A 248 3.82 -21.14 14.68
N LEU A 249 3.48 -20.59 13.50
CA LEU A 249 2.73 -19.33 13.36
C LEU A 249 1.23 -19.51 13.67
N GLU A 250 0.91 -19.79 14.92
CA GLU A 250 -0.47 -19.95 15.36
C GLU A 250 -1.22 -18.61 15.37
N ASN A 251 -2.46 -18.61 14.88
CA ASN A 251 -3.35 -17.44 14.81
C ASN A 251 -2.90 -16.29 13.89
N VAL A 252 -1.94 -16.56 12.99
CA VAL A 252 -1.47 -15.59 12.00
C VAL A 252 -2.34 -15.69 10.75
N GLU A 253 -3.08 -14.63 10.43
CA GLU A 253 -3.90 -14.54 9.22
C GLU A 253 -3.09 -14.07 8.00
N LEU A 254 -2.13 -13.16 8.21
CA LEU A 254 -1.29 -12.60 7.17
C LEU A 254 0.18 -12.88 7.46
N LEU A 255 0.87 -13.48 6.49
CA LEU A 255 2.33 -13.59 6.48
C LEU A 255 2.89 -12.84 5.29
N SER A 256 3.70 -11.82 5.55
CA SER A 256 4.50 -11.16 4.54
C SER A 256 5.93 -11.70 4.55
N LEU A 257 6.39 -12.04 3.36
CA LEU A 257 7.76 -12.45 3.05
C LEU A 257 8.35 -11.50 2.00
N HIS A 258 7.99 -10.22 2.03
CA HIS A 258 8.46 -9.22 1.06
C HIS A 258 9.98 -9.15 1.08
N SER A 259 10.63 -9.22 -0.09
CA SER A 259 12.09 -9.19 -0.19
C SER A 259 12.83 -10.18 0.73
N ALA A 260 12.20 -11.30 1.10
CA ALA A 260 12.83 -12.32 1.94
C ALA A 260 13.85 -13.19 1.16
N CYS A 261 14.17 -12.79 -0.07
CA CYS A 261 15.04 -13.50 -1.01
C CYS A 261 14.64 -14.96 -1.20
N PHE A 262 13.34 -15.26 -1.14
CA PHE A 262 12.80 -16.61 -1.22
C PHE A 262 13.15 -17.33 -2.54
N GLY A 263 13.46 -16.57 -3.60
CA GLY A 263 13.90 -17.07 -4.90
C GLY A 263 15.42 -17.15 -5.11
N GLN A 264 16.27 -16.80 -4.13
CA GLN A 264 17.74 -16.84 -4.27
C GLN A 264 18.36 -17.93 -3.39
N GLY A 265 18.83 -19.04 -3.96
CA GLY A 265 19.49 -20.11 -3.20
C GLY A 265 19.47 -21.46 -3.91
N ARG A 266 19.72 -22.56 -3.18
CA ARG A 266 19.53 -23.93 -3.70
C ARG A 266 18.06 -24.10 -4.09
N ASP A 267 17.81 -24.17 -5.38
CA ASP A 267 16.48 -24.16 -6.00
C ASP A 267 15.47 -25.08 -5.28
N GLY A 268 14.53 -24.49 -4.54
CA GLY A 268 13.30 -25.17 -4.10
C GLY A 268 13.23 -25.63 -2.64
N GLU A 269 14.30 -25.62 -1.85
CA GLU A 269 14.21 -26.08 -0.44
C GLU A 269 13.33 -25.16 0.41
N SER A 270 13.55 -23.85 0.36
CA SER A 270 12.71 -22.87 1.07
C SER A 270 11.26 -22.90 0.55
N ALA A 271 11.07 -23.15 -0.75
CA ALA A 271 9.75 -23.32 -1.37
C ALA A 271 8.94 -24.47 -0.76
N THR A 272 9.59 -25.59 -0.48
CA THR A 272 8.92 -26.73 0.16
C THR A 272 8.52 -26.44 1.61
N ALA A 273 9.07 -25.41 2.26
CA ALA A 273 8.66 -25.01 3.60
C ALA A 273 7.21 -24.48 3.63
N LEU A 274 6.73 -23.88 2.53
CA LEU A 274 5.36 -23.33 2.45
C LEU A 274 4.27 -24.39 2.65
N LYS A 275 4.55 -25.67 2.36
CA LYS A 275 3.61 -26.76 2.60
C LYS A 275 3.30 -26.97 4.09
N HIS A 276 4.17 -26.46 4.96
CA HIS A 276 4.05 -26.53 6.42
C HIS A 276 3.52 -25.23 7.02
N LEU A 277 3.16 -24.25 6.19
CA LEU A 277 2.60 -23.00 6.66
C LEU A 277 1.33 -23.26 7.45
N ASN A 278 1.26 -22.65 8.63
CA ASN A 278 0.17 -22.87 9.56
C ASN A 278 -1.19 -22.61 8.87
N PRO A 279 -2.19 -23.50 9.03
CA PRO A 279 -3.50 -23.35 8.40
C PRO A 279 -4.28 -22.10 8.81
N SER A 280 -3.82 -21.30 9.78
CA SER A 280 -4.40 -19.99 10.09
C SER A 280 -4.10 -18.94 9.01
N VAL A 281 -3.01 -19.09 8.25
CA VAL A 281 -2.62 -18.11 7.23
C VAL A 281 -3.60 -18.14 6.05
N ARG A 282 -4.20 -16.98 5.79
CA ARG A 282 -5.15 -16.70 4.69
C ARG A 282 -4.54 -15.78 3.63
N LYS A 283 -3.60 -14.93 4.03
CA LYS A 283 -2.96 -13.93 3.16
C LYS A 283 -1.46 -14.19 3.13
N LEU A 284 -0.91 -14.45 1.95
CA LEU A 284 0.51 -14.69 1.75
C LEU A 284 1.07 -13.67 0.78
N LEU A 285 2.03 -12.87 1.26
CA LEU A 285 2.66 -11.83 0.46
C LEU A 285 4.09 -12.25 0.08
N LEU A 286 4.34 -12.43 -1.21
CA LEU A 286 5.63 -12.86 -1.76
C LEU A 286 6.28 -11.78 -2.63
N GLN A 287 5.98 -10.50 -2.37
CA GLN A 287 6.46 -9.43 -3.24
C GLN A 287 7.99 -9.33 -3.26
N ASN A 288 8.53 -8.86 -4.39
CA ASN A 288 9.94 -8.51 -4.53
C ASN A 288 10.93 -9.64 -4.12
N ASN A 289 10.55 -10.91 -4.36
CA ASN A 289 11.41 -12.08 -4.09
C ASN A 289 12.21 -12.53 -5.31
N MET A 290 12.18 -11.76 -6.40
CA MET A 290 12.80 -12.09 -7.68
C MET A 290 12.39 -13.47 -8.21
N LEU A 291 11.12 -13.86 -8.02
CA LEU A 291 10.63 -15.19 -8.41
C LEU A 291 10.83 -15.49 -9.92
N PHE A 292 10.97 -14.47 -10.77
CA PHE A 292 11.35 -14.64 -12.18
C PHE A 292 12.71 -15.33 -12.40
N LYS A 293 13.64 -15.28 -11.44
CA LYS A 293 14.97 -15.92 -11.55
C LYS A 293 14.93 -17.43 -11.36
N MET A 294 13.89 -17.95 -10.71
CA MET A 294 13.76 -19.40 -10.49
C MET A 294 13.56 -20.14 -11.82
N SER A 295 13.94 -21.42 -11.89
CA SER A 295 13.47 -22.26 -13.00
C SER A 295 11.93 -22.38 -12.94
N ILE A 296 11.29 -22.54 -14.11
CA ILE A 296 9.82 -22.70 -14.18
C ILE A 296 9.32 -23.88 -13.33
N ASN A 297 10.09 -24.97 -13.27
CA ASN A 297 9.77 -26.14 -12.45
C ASN A 297 9.83 -25.82 -10.96
N ALA A 298 10.86 -25.08 -10.51
CA ALA A 298 11.00 -24.68 -9.11
C ALA A 298 9.87 -23.72 -8.70
N LEU A 299 9.55 -22.72 -9.53
CA LEU A 299 8.47 -21.78 -9.22
C LEU A 299 7.09 -22.46 -9.24
N THR A 300 6.83 -23.34 -10.20
CA THR A 300 5.60 -24.13 -10.22
C THR A 300 5.47 -25.00 -8.96
N ASN A 301 6.58 -25.56 -8.48
CA ASN A 301 6.61 -26.31 -7.23
C ASN A 301 6.33 -25.41 -6.02
N VAL A 302 6.84 -24.18 -5.97
CA VAL A 302 6.48 -23.19 -4.93
C VAL A 302 4.96 -23.02 -4.88
N ILE A 303 4.36 -22.70 -6.03
CA ILE A 303 2.94 -22.36 -6.14
C ILE A 303 2.05 -23.53 -5.72
N LYS A 304 2.42 -24.75 -6.13
CA LYS A 304 1.70 -25.98 -5.73
C LYS A 304 1.79 -26.29 -4.24
N ASN A 305 2.81 -25.80 -3.55
CA ASN A 305 2.97 -25.98 -2.10
C ASN A 305 2.33 -24.85 -1.27
N ILE A 306 1.72 -23.85 -1.90
CA ILE A 306 0.93 -22.84 -1.18
C ILE A 306 -0.30 -23.53 -0.57
N PRO A 307 -0.55 -23.40 0.76
CA PRO A 307 -1.68 -24.07 1.38
C PRO A 307 -3.02 -23.61 0.84
N LEU A 308 -3.98 -24.53 0.78
CA LEU A 308 -5.36 -24.24 0.35
C LEU A 308 -6.09 -23.21 1.22
N THR A 309 -5.58 -22.90 2.41
CA THR A 309 -6.13 -21.86 3.29
C THR A 309 -5.86 -20.46 2.76
N VAL A 310 -4.84 -20.27 1.92
CA VAL A 310 -4.48 -18.97 1.34
C VAL A 310 -5.51 -18.56 0.30
N ASN A 311 -6.23 -17.46 0.54
CA ASN A 311 -7.20 -16.91 -0.38
C ASN A 311 -6.77 -15.58 -1.00
N LEU A 312 -5.78 -14.89 -0.41
CA LEU A 312 -5.10 -13.74 -0.96
C LEU A 312 -3.63 -14.07 -1.16
N LEU A 313 -3.16 -13.93 -2.40
CA LEU A 313 -1.78 -14.21 -2.77
C LEU A 313 -1.22 -13.04 -3.58
N SER A 314 -0.11 -12.49 -3.13
CA SER A 314 0.61 -11.45 -3.85
C SER A 314 1.93 -11.93 -4.41
N PHE A 315 2.11 -11.74 -5.71
CA PHE A 315 3.37 -11.86 -6.43
C PHE A 315 3.85 -10.51 -6.94
N ALA A 316 3.41 -9.39 -6.37
CA ALA A 316 3.78 -8.08 -6.88
C ALA A 316 5.30 -7.87 -6.96
N ASN A 317 5.76 -7.08 -7.94
CA ASN A 317 7.16 -6.74 -8.13
C ASN A 317 8.12 -7.94 -8.26
N ASN A 318 7.66 -9.05 -8.83
CA ASN A 318 8.49 -10.23 -9.09
C ASN A 318 8.98 -10.34 -10.54
N ASN A 319 8.73 -9.31 -11.36
CA ASN A 319 9.15 -9.24 -12.76
C ASN A 319 8.72 -10.46 -13.60
N LEU A 320 7.52 -10.98 -13.35
CA LEU A 320 7.01 -12.16 -14.06
C LEU A 320 6.89 -11.93 -15.58
N GLY A 321 6.70 -10.68 -16.02
CA GLY A 321 6.61 -10.29 -17.41
C GLY A 321 7.90 -10.49 -18.22
N ALA A 322 9.07 -10.64 -17.57
CA ALA A 322 10.31 -11.02 -18.25
C ALA A 322 10.32 -12.48 -18.75
N ARG A 323 9.39 -13.32 -18.26
CA ARG A 323 9.23 -14.71 -18.71
C ARG A 323 8.38 -14.81 -19.97
N SER A 324 8.52 -15.90 -20.71
CA SER A 324 7.68 -16.14 -21.89
C SER A 324 6.18 -16.27 -21.51
N ASN A 325 5.28 -15.93 -22.44
CA ASN A 325 3.83 -16.04 -22.21
C ASN A 325 3.41 -17.46 -21.79
N VAL A 326 4.08 -18.49 -22.31
CA VAL A 326 3.82 -19.90 -21.96
C VAL A 326 4.19 -20.19 -20.50
N GLU A 327 5.32 -19.66 -20.02
CA GLU A 327 5.74 -19.82 -18.62
C GLU A 327 4.82 -19.08 -17.66
N VAL A 328 4.43 -17.84 -17.97
CA VAL A 328 3.46 -17.08 -17.16
C VAL A 328 2.12 -17.82 -17.11
N THR A 329 1.64 -18.32 -18.25
CA THR A 329 0.43 -19.16 -18.31
C THR A 329 0.56 -20.42 -17.43
N THR A 330 1.73 -21.06 -17.44
CA THR A 330 2.02 -22.24 -16.61
C THR A 330 1.99 -21.91 -15.12
N ILE A 331 2.55 -20.76 -14.72
CA ILE A 331 2.54 -20.23 -13.35
C ILE A 331 1.11 -20.00 -12.88
N LEU A 332 0.28 -19.31 -13.68
CA LEU A 332 -1.11 -19.00 -13.34
C LEU A 332 -1.97 -20.26 -13.22
N ASN A 333 -1.80 -21.23 -14.13
CA ASN A 333 -2.49 -22.51 -14.08
C ASN A 333 -2.08 -23.39 -12.88
N ALA A 334 -0.95 -23.11 -12.24
CA ALA A 334 -0.50 -23.84 -11.06
C ALA A 334 -1.20 -23.37 -9.77
N LEU A 335 -1.89 -22.23 -9.80
CA LEU A 335 -2.60 -21.69 -8.65
C LEU A 335 -3.75 -22.59 -8.23
N HIS A 336 -3.90 -22.78 -6.92
CA HIS A 336 -4.98 -23.61 -6.39
C HIS A 336 -6.32 -22.86 -6.38
N GLU A 337 -7.40 -23.63 -6.36
CA GLU A 337 -8.78 -23.16 -6.51
C GLU A 337 -9.29 -22.21 -5.41
N LYS A 338 -8.58 -22.05 -4.29
CA LYS A 338 -9.05 -21.22 -3.15
C LYS A 338 -8.57 -19.77 -3.22
N VAL A 339 -7.65 -19.44 -4.12
CA VAL A 339 -7.22 -18.07 -4.37
C VAL A 339 -8.40 -17.25 -4.92
N ARG A 340 -8.75 -16.18 -4.21
CA ARG A 340 -9.83 -15.23 -4.53
C ARG A 340 -9.28 -13.86 -4.91
N THR A 341 -8.21 -13.44 -4.26
CA THR A 341 -7.50 -12.20 -4.56
C THR A 341 -6.11 -12.54 -5.04
N LEU A 342 -5.80 -12.14 -6.26
CA LEU A 342 -4.49 -12.32 -6.87
C LEU A 342 -3.87 -10.95 -7.15
N ASP A 343 -2.69 -10.71 -6.61
CA ASP A 343 -1.97 -9.47 -6.80
C ASP A 343 -0.73 -9.69 -7.67
N LEU A 344 -0.74 -9.09 -8.86
CA LEU A 344 0.31 -9.13 -9.87
C LEU A 344 0.88 -7.74 -10.17
N GLU A 345 0.73 -6.79 -9.25
CA GLU A 345 1.21 -5.43 -9.41
C GLU A 345 2.70 -5.38 -9.79
N GLY A 346 3.09 -4.43 -10.66
CA GLY A 346 4.50 -4.16 -10.95
C GLY A 346 5.28 -5.34 -11.56
N ASN A 347 4.60 -6.26 -12.26
CA ASN A 347 5.25 -7.43 -12.85
C ASN A 347 5.68 -7.25 -14.31
N GLY A 348 5.40 -6.10 -14.93
CA GLY A 348 5.75 -5.84 -16.33
C GLY A 348 5.00 -6.76 -17.31
N LEU A 349 3.78 -7.18 -16.98
CA LEU A 349 3.08 -8.28 -17.66
C LEU A 349 2.79 -8.02 -19.15
N PHE A 350 2.83 -6.77 -19.62
CA PHE A 350 2.54 -6.39 -21.01
C PHE A 350 3.79 -6.23 -21.89
N GLN A 351 5.00 -6.47 -21.35
CA GLN A 351 6.27 -6.23 -22.06
C GLN A 351 6.45 -7.13 -23.29
N ASN A 352 6.01 -8.40 -23.24
CA ASN A 352 6.21 -9.39 -24.30
C ASN A 352 5.17 -9.35 -25.43
N ILE A 353 4.30 -8.34 -25.48
CA ILE A 353 3.42 -8.13 -26.63
C ILE A 353 4.29 -7.72 -27.81
N LYS A 354 4.27 -8.52 -28.88
CA LYS A 354 5.00 -8.18 -30.10
C LYS A 354 4.17 -7.19 -30.93
N LEU A 355 4.79 -6.05 -31.21
CA LEU A 355 4.32 -5.16 -32.28
C LEU A 355 4.63 -5.83 -33.61
N ASN A 356 3.75 -5.70 -34.59
CA ASN A 356 4.04 -6.23 -35.92
C ASN A 356 5.27 -5.46 -36.44
N GLU A 357 6.39 -6.17 -36.67
CA GLU A 357 7.47 -5.64 -37.50
C GLU A 357 6.85 -5.19 -38.83
N THR A 358 7.28 -4.02 -39.30
CA THR A 358 6.89 -3.43 -40.58
C THR A 358 6.73 -4.50 -41.66
N PHE A 359 5.50 -4.74 -42.10
CA PHE A 359 5.26 -5.52 -43.31
C PHE A 359 5.82 -4.73 -44.49
N SER A 360 6.99 -5.16 -44.99
CA SER A 360 7.27 -5.03 -46.41
C SER A 360 6.09 -5.66 -47.16
N ASN A 361 5.30 -4.81 -47.82
CA ASN A 361 4.33 -5.11 -48.86
C ASN A 361 3.69 -6.49 -48.80
N ASN A 362 2.51 -6.60 -48.17
CA ASN A 362 1.33 -7.27 -48.73
C ASN A 362 0.13 -7.11 -47.79
N ASN A 363 -1.03 -6.81 -48.38
CA ASN A 363 -2.30 -6.40 -47.77
C ASN A 363 -2.97 -7.44 -46.85
N ASN A 364 -2.33 -7.85 -45.75
CA ASN A 364 -2.92 -8.74 -44.75
C ASN A 364 -2.89 -8.11 -43.35
N GLU A 365 -3.82 -7.19 -43.07
CA GLU A 365 -4.06 -6.63 -41.72
C GLU A 365 -4.54 -7.68 -40.68
N ASN A 366 -4.72 -8.94 -41.08
CA ASN A 366 -5.30 -10.02 -40.28
C ASN A 366 -4.36 -11.20 -39.96
N LEU A 367 -3.06 -11.11 -40.24
CA LEU A 367 -2.12 -12.13 -39.79
C LEU A 367 -1.89 -11.99 -38.27
N PHE A 368 -2.68 -12.75 -37.51
CA PHE A 368 -2.50 -12.97 -36.07
C PHE A 368 -1.06 -13.44 -35.81
N ASN A 369 -0.23 -12.60 -35.19
CA ASN A 369 1.05 -13.06 -34.66
C ASN A 369 0.76 -14.12 -33.59
N LYS A 370 1.20 -15.36 -33.78
CA LYS A 370 1.03 -16.48 -32.84
C LYS A 370 1.41 -16.10 -31.39
N ASN A 371 2.39 -15.20 -31.22
CA ASN A 371 2.79 -14.70 -29.91
C ASN A 371 1.70 -13.88 -29.18
N ASN A 372 0.86 -13.16 -29.93
CA ASN A 372 -0.23 -12.37 -29.36
C ASN A 372 -1.47 -13.23 -29.04
N GLU A 373 -1.62 -14.39 -29.68
CA GLU A 373 -2.57 -15.42 -29.23
C GLU A 373 -2.12 -16.03 -27.90
N GLU A 374 -0.85 -16.43 -27.79
CA GLU A 374 -0.27 -16.90 -26.52
C GLU A 374 -0.37 -15.85 -25.42
N PHE A 375 -0.22 -14.56 -25.76
CA PHE A 375 -0.44 -13.48 -24.80
C PHE A 375 -1.87 -13.45 -24.26
N CYS A 376 -2.88 -13.65 -25.11
CA CYS A 376 -4.28 -13.72 -24.67
C CYS A 376 -4.54 -14.94 -23.75
N LYS A 377 -3.78 -16.04 -23.92
CA LYS A 377 -3.87 -17.24 -23.07
C LYS A 377 -3.39 -16.99 -21.65
N VAL A 378 -2.45 -16.07 -21.43
CA VAL A 378 -2.02 -15.66 -20.08
C VAL A 378 -3.21 -15.19 -19.25
N TRP A 379 -4.02 -14.29 -19.81
CA TRP A 379 -5.17 -13.70 -19.11
C TRP A 379 -6.34 -14.69 -18.98
N ALA A 380 -6.51 -15.56 -19.97
CA ALA A 380 -7.48 -16.65 -19.89
C ALA A 380 -7.11 -17.70 -18.81
N ALA A 381 -5.84 -17.77 -18.43
CA ALA A 381 -5.32 -18.67 -17.39
C ALA A 381 -5.45 -18.11 -15.96
N ILE A 382 -5.96 -16.88 -15.79
CA ILE A 382 -6.34 -16.39 -14.46
C ILE A 382 -7.39 -17.35 -13.88
N PRO A 383 -7.18 -17.92 -12.68
CA PRO A 383 -8.08 -18.95 -12.16
C PRO A 383 -9.50 -18.43 -12.00
N TYR A 384 -10.50 -19.20 -12.44
CA TYR A 384 -11.93 -18.81 -12.45
C TYR A 384 -12.50 -18.37 -11.08
N ASN A 385 -11.82 -18.75 -10.00
CA ASN A 385 -12.18 -18.43 -8.62
C ASN A 385 -11.66 -17.07 -8.14
N VAL A 386 -10.74 -16.43 -8.88
CA VAL A 386 -10.20 -15.10 -8.59
C VAL A 386 -11.27 -14.05 -8.89
N THR A 387 -11.75 -13.38 -7.85
CA THR A 387 -12.77 -12.32 -7.95
C THR A 387 -12.16 -10.93 -7.89
N SER A 388 -10.93 -10.80 -7.39
CA SER A 388 -10.15 -9.56 -7.36
C SER A 388 -8.75 -9.76 -7.95
N LEU A 389 -8.39 -8.91 -8.91
CA LEU A 389 -7.09 -8.94 -9.59
C LEU A 389 -6.43 -7.56 -9.52
N ASN A 390 -5.24 -7.49 -8.91
CA ASN A 390 -4.42 -6.27 -8.93
C ASN A 390 -3.43 -6.31 -10.10
N LEU A 391 -3.56 -5.35 -11.02
CA LEU A 391 -2.67 -5.13 -12.16
C LEU A 391 -2.01 -3.75 -12.10
N GLY A 392 -2.02 -3.10 -10.94
CA GLY A 392 -1.38 -1.80 -10.80
C GLY A 392 0.10 -1.83 -11.19
N ASN A 393 0.69 -0.68 -11.49
CA ASN A 393 2.10 -0.59 -11.90
C ASN A 393 2.49 -1.50 -13.10
N ASN A 394 1.53 -1.99 -13.89
CA ASN A 394 1.79 -2.68 -15.14
C ASN A 394 1.42 -1.76 -16.31
N ILE A 395 2.40 -1.01 -16.81
CA ILE A 395 2.24 0.07 -17.79
C ILE A 395 1.46 -0.36 -19.03
N PHE A 396 0.44 0.42 -19.40
CA PHE A 396 -0.31 0.26 -20.64
C PHE A 396 0.35 1.05 -21.77
N GLU A 397 1.40 0.48 -22.37
CA GLU A 397 2.12 1.14 -23.46
C GLU A 397 1.20 1.48 -24.64
N PRO A 398 1.20 2.74 -25.14
CA PRO A 398 0.29 3.19 -26.19
C PRO A 398 0.30 2.31 -27.45
N ALA A 399 1.49 1.89 -27.90
CA ALA A 399 1.65 1.04 -29.08
C ALA A 399 1.03 -0.37 -28.93
N LYS A 400 0.83 -0.83 -27.69
CA LYS A 400 0.34 -2.18 -27.37
C LYS A 400 -1.15 -2.20 -27.01
N ILE A 401 -1.79 -1.05 -26.89
CA ILE A 401 -3.12 -0.91 -26.28
C ILE A 401 -4.21 -1.76 -26.96
N LYS A 402 -4.15 -1.94 -28.28
CA LYS A 402 -5.05 -2.83 -29.04
C LYS A 402 -5.03 -4.25 -28.50
N TRP A 403 -3.84 -4.75 -28.20
CA TRP A 403 -3.61 -6.11 -27.74
C TRP A 403 -3.92 -6.26 -26.25
N ILE A 404 -3.58 -5.25 -25.44
CA ILE A 404 -3.99 -5.17 -24.03
C ILE A 404 -5.53 -5.23 -23.94
N ALA A 405 -6.24 -4.41 -24.71
CA ALA A 405 -7.71 -4.41 -24.74
C ALA A 405 -8.29 -5.76 -25.15
N LYS A 406 -7.64 -6.45 -26.11
CA LYS A 406 -8.07 -7.79 -26.54
C LYS A 406 -7.81 -8.87 -25.49
N SER A 407 -6.71 -8.76 -24.76
CA SER A 407 -6.33 -9.72 -23.76
C SER A 407 -7.15 -9.56 -22.47
N LEU A 408 -7.46 -8.33 -22.07
CA LEU A 408 -8.37 -8.07 -20.94
C LEU A 408 -9.77 -8.68 -21.17
N LYS A 409 -10.23 -8.74 -22.43
CA LYS A 409 -11.51 -9.39 -22.79
C LYS A 409 -11.51 -10.91 -22.59
N THR A 410 -10.36 -11.56 -22.44
CA THR A 410 -10.29 -13.00 -22.18
C THR A 410 -10.36 -13.36 -20.70
N LEU A 411 -10.35 -12.35 -19.80
CA LEU A 411 -10.61 -12.54 -18.39
C LEU A 411 -12.01 -13.11 -18.16
N HIS A 412 -12.13 -14.03 -17.21
CA HIS A 412 -13.38 -14.73 -16.95
C HIS A 412 -14.42 -13.84 -16.25
N LYS A 413 -15.71 -14.21 -16.40
CA LYS A 413 -16.87 -13.42 -15.94
C LYS A 413 -17.02 -13.25 -14.42
N ASN A 414 -16.30 -14.02 -13.60
CA ASN A 414 -16.37 -13.91 -12.13
C ASN A 414 -15.44 -12.84 -11.56
N LEU A 415 -14.58 -12.25 -12.38
CA LEU A 415 -13.68 -11.19 -11.94
C LEU A 415 -14.48 -9.89 -11.77
N GLU A 416 -14.85 -9.56 -10.53
CA GLU A 416 -15.69 -8.40 -10.23
C GLU A 416 -14.89 -7.16 -9.85
N ILE A 417 -13.67 -7.34 -9.33
CA ILE A 417 -12.80 -6.26 -8.84
C ILE A 417 -11.50 -6.25 -9.63
N ILE A 418 -11.10 -5.08 -10.12
CA ILE A 418 -9.80 -4.89 -10.76
C ILE A 418 -9.10 -3.64 -10.23
N HIS A 419 -7.80 -3.75 -10.00
CA HIS A 419 -6.97 -2.59 -9.68
C HIS A 419 -6.11 -2.23 -10.89
N LEU A 420 -6.24 -0.99 -11.34
CA LEU A 420 -5.60 -0.40 -12.50
C LEU A 420 -5.03 0.98 -12.14
N HIS A 421 -4.32 1.04 -11.01
CA HIS A 421 -3.58 2.23 -10.59
C HIS A 421 -2.16 2.20 -11.18
N GLU A 422 -1.59 3.36 -11.47
CA GLU A 422 -0.25 3.49 -12.04
C GLU A 422 -0.08 2.66 -13.34
N VAL A 423 -1.11 2.66 -14.20
CA VAL A 423 -1.07 2.01 -15.54
C VAL A 423 -0.87 3.01 -16.67
N GLU A 424 -0.73 4.29 -16.33
CA GLU A 424 -0.49 5.43 -17.21
C GLU A 424 -1.67 5.81 -18.12
N PHE A 425 -2.92 5.77 -17.63
CA PHE A 425 -4.08 6.17 -18.44
C PHE A 425 -4.01 7.61 -18.97
N ASN A 426 -3.39 8.51 -18.21
CA ASN A 426 -3.14 9.90 -18.58
C ASN A 426 -2.18 10.06 -19.78
N LYS A 427 -1.36 9.04 -20.09
CA LYS A 427 -0.43 9.06 -21.23
C LYS A 427 -1.07 8.59 -22.54
N LEU A 428 -2.25 7.97 -22.48
CA LEU A 428 -2.96 7.48 -23.66
C LEU A 428 -3.68 8.62 -24.39
N SER A 429 -3.54 8.65 -25.71
CA SER A 429 -4.33 9.51 -26.58
C SER A 429 -5.80 9.08 -26.60
N THR A 430 -6.68 9.99 -27.06
CA THR A 430 -8.10 9.69 -27.27
C THR A 430 -8.32 8.51 -28.23
N VAL A 431 -7.44 8.31 -29.21
CA VAL A 431 -7.53 7.20 -30.18
C VAL A 431 -7.22 5.87 -29.49
N GLU A 432 -6.19 5.84 -28.64
CA GLU A 432 -5.77 4.66 -27.90
C GLU A 432 -6.79 4.27 -26.83
N LEU A 433 -7.30 5.23 -26.06
CA LEU A 433 -8.36 5.00 -25.08
C LEU A 433 -9.62 4.38 -25.72
N LYS A 434 -10.00 4.81 -26.93
CA LYS A 434 -11.14 4.22 -27.65
C LYS A 434 -10.97 2.74 -27.96
N GLN A 435 -9.74 2.24 -28.05
CA GLN A 435 -9.47 0.81 -28.29
C GLN A 435 -9.80 -0.05 -27.07
N LEU A 436 -9.78 0.52 -25.86
CA LEU A 436 -10.15 -0.15 -24.62
C LEU A 436 -11.66 -0.31 -24.42
N LYS A 437 -12.49 0.21 -25.35
CA LYS A 437 -13.94 0.14 -25.22
C LYS A 437 -14.42 -1.30 -24.97
N ASN A 438 -15.23 -1.46 -23.92
CA ASN A 438 -15.76 -2.72 -23.42
C ASN A 438 -14.68 -3.79 -23.17
N ALA A 439 -13.47 -3.42 -22.74
CA ALA A 439 -12.41 -4.38 -22.44
C ALA A 439 -12.71 -5.20 -21.17
N LEU A 440 -13.47 -4.64 -20.23
CA LEU A 440 -13.74 -5.25 -18.92
C LEU A 440 -15.23 -5.17 -18.54
N PRO A 441 -16.13 -5.81 -19.32
CA PRO A 441 -17.57 -5.73 -19.07
C PRO A 441 -18.05 -6.44 -17.80
N GLN A 442 -17.27 -7.36 -17.24
CA GLN A 442 -17.60 -8.13 -16.05
C GLN A 442 -17.30 -7.40 -14.73
N VAL A 443 -16.46 -6.36 -14.78
CA VAL A 443 -15.95 -5.67 -13.59
C VAL A 443 -17.04 -4.74 -13.03
N LYS A 444 -17.26 -4.83 -11.72
CA LYS A 444 -18.18 -3.99 -10.93
C LYS A 444 -17.45 -2.92 -10.13
N THR A 445 -16.23 -3.20 -9.69
CA THR A 445 -15.40 -2.27 -8.92
C THR A 445 -14.04 -2.09 -9.58
N VAL A 446 -13.65 -0.84 -9.82
CA VAL A 446 -12.33 -0.51 -10.34
C VAL A 446 -11.59 0.41 -9.37
N TYR A 447 -10.30 0.13 -9.17
CA TYR A 447 -9.38 1.04 -8.49
C TYR A 447 -8.51 1.75 -9.54
N LEU A 448 -8.46 3.08 -9.49
CA LEU A 448 -7.72 3.93 -10.43
C LEU A 448 -6.88 4.96 -9.69
N SER A 449 -5.72 5.33 -10.23
CA SER A 449 -4.92 6.42 -9.66
C SER A 449 -5.67 7.74 -9.78
N TYR A 450 -5.85 8.43 -8.65
CA TYR A 450 -6.46 9.77 -8.63
C TYR A 450 -5.74 10.71 -9.60
N HIS A 451 -4.40 10.69 -9.54
CA HIS A 451 -3.58 11.63 -10.28
C HIS A 451 -3.65 11.42 -11.80
N GLU A 452 -3.73 10.17 -12.26
CA GLU A 452 -3.92 9.87 -13.68
C GLU A 452 -5.27 10.41 -14.17
N VAL A 453 -6.35 10.09 -13.44
CA VAL A 453 -7.71 10.51 -13.79
C VAL A 453 -7.85 12.03 -13.75
N TYR A 454 -7.20 12.69 -12.79
CA TYR A 454 -7.17 14.15 -12.67
C TYR A 454 -6.54 14.82 -13.90
N GLN A 455 -5.41 14.30 -14.37
CA GLN A 455 -4.67 14.82 -15.53
C GLN A 455 -5.36 14.55 -16.88
N MET A 456 -6.35 13.67 -16.93
CA MET A 456 -7.11 13.40 -18.16
C MET A 456 -8.07 14.54 -18.51
N THR A 457 -8.29 14.75 -19.81
CA THR A 457 -9.38 15.63 -20.25
C THR A 457 -10.75 15.04 -19.92
N PRO A 458 -11.81 15.86 -19.76
CA PRO A 458 -13.17 15.35 -19.55
C PRO A 458 -13.64 14.33 -20.61
N GLU A 459 -13.24 14.52 -21.88
CA GLU A 459 -13.55 13.58 -22.96
C GLU A 459 -12.80 12.26 -22.80
N ASN A 460 -11.51 12.30 -22.45
CA ASN A 460 -10.73 11.08 -22.20
C ASN A 460 -11.29 10.30 -21.00
N ARG A 461 -11.69 10.97 -19.92
CA ARG A 461 -12.36 10.31 -18.78
C ARG A 461 -13.66 9.63 -19.20
N LYS A 462 -14.49 10.30 -20.00
CA LYS A 462 -15.72 9.73 -20.55
C LYS A 462 -15.46 8.47 -21.39
N ILE A 463 -14.38 8.47 -22.18
CA ILE A 463 -13.97 7.29 -22.96
C ILE A 463 -13.43 6.19 -22.05
N LEU A 464 -12.67 6.52 -20.99
CA LEU A 464 -12.21 5.55 -19.99
C LEU A 464 -13.38 4.83 -19.34
N TRP A 465 -14.47 5.53 -18.98
CA TRP A 465 -15.68 4.90 -18.46
C TRP A 465 -16.31 3.89 -19.43
N ALA A 466 -16.15 4.08 -20.74
CA ALA A 466 -16.63 3.12 -21.74
C ALA A 466 -15.77 1.83 -21.83
N MET A 467 -14.61 1.77 -21.17
CA MET A 467 -13.86 0.52 -20.98
C MET A 467 -14.61 -0.46 -20.06
N LEU A 468 -15.37 0.10 -19.11
CA LEU A 468 -15.96 -0.57 -17.95
C LEU A 468 -17.49 -0.35 -17.96
N PRO A 469 -18.25 -0.92 -18.91
CA PRO A 469 -19.64 -0.56 -19.15
C PRO A 469 -20.60 -0.87 -18.00
N ASN A 470 -20.25 -1.81 -17.11
CA ASN A 470 -21.08 -2.26 -15.98
C ASN A 470 -20.48 -1.91 -14.62
N VAL A 471 -19.50 -1.00 -14.57
CA VAL A 471 -18.88 -0.62 -13.29
C VAL A 471 -19.86 0.16 -12.43
N GLU A 472 -19.98 -0.25 -11.18
CA GLU A 472 -20.85 0.33 -10.16
C GLU A 472 -20.05 1.27 -9.26
N THR A 473 -18.81 0.88 -8.94
CA THR A 473 -17.94 1.60 -8.00
C THR A 473 -16.59 1.92 -8.62
N VAL A 474 -16.21 3.20 -8.59
CA VAL A 474 -14.85 3.67 -8.92
C VAL A 474 -14.21 4.15 -7.62
N LEU A 475 -13.11 3.52 -7.24
CA LEU A 475 -12.31 3.89 -6.08
C LEU A 475 -11.03 4.54 -6.58
N LEU A 476 -10.73 5.72 -6.04
CA LEU A 476 -9.52 6.43 -6.40
C LEU A 476 -8.47 6.17 -5.33
N VAL A 477 -7.27 5.86 -5.79
CA VAL A 477 -6.14 5.54 -4.93
C VAL A 477 -4.99 6.51 -5.14
N ASP A 478 -4.08 6.55 -4.17
CA ASP A 478 -2.79 7.18 -4.33
C ASP A 478 -1.79 6.32 -5.15
N SER A 479 -0.54 6.78 -5.18
CA SER A 479 0.59 6.14 -5.87
C SER A 479 0.92 4.76 -5.33
N ASP A 480 0.54 4.49 -4.08
CA ASP A 480 0.86 3.28 -3.33
C ASP A 480 -0.34 2.31 -3.32
N GLY A 481 -1.38 2.63 -4.10
CA GLY A 481 -2.59 1.82 -4.23
C GLY A 481 -3.56 1.96 -3.05
N MET A 482 -3.32 2.89 -2.13
CA MET A 482 -4.18 3.10 -0.95
C MET A 482 -5.40 3.94 -1.30
N GLU A 483 -6.57 3.52 -0.82
CA GLU A 483 -7.84 4.21 -1.08
C GLU A 483 -7.83 5.64 -0.52
N LEU A 484 -8.24 6.59 -1.35
CA LEU A 484 -8.50 7.95 -0.93
C LEU A 484 -9.88 8.05 -0.29
N ALA A 485 -9.95 8.89 0.75
CA ALA A 485 -11.11 9.11 1.61
C ALA A 485 -11.54 7.91 2.46
N ASP A 486 -12.14 8.21 3.62
CA ASP A 486 -12.42 7.20 4.65
C ASP A 486 -13.85 6.67 4.55
N THR A 487 -14.79 7.49 4.07
CA THR A 487 -16.20 7.11 4.01
C THR A 487 -16.64 6.68 2.61
N PRO A 488 -17.62 5.76 2.48
CA PRO A 488 -18.22 5.42 1.19
C PRO A 488 -18.79 6.62 0.43
N TYR A 489 -19.26 7.64 1.15
CA TYR A 489 -19.80 8.88 0.57
C TYR A 489 -18.70 9.72 -0.08
N GLU A 490 -17.60 9.95 0.62
CA GLU A 490 -16.47 10.73 0.10
C GLU A 490 -15.84 10.04 -1.12
N LYS A 491 -15.63 8.71 -1.04
CA LYS A 491 -15.15 7.89 -2.17
C LYS A 491 -16.03 8.07 -3.42
N THR A 492 -17.35 8.02 -3.22
CA THR A 492 -18.31 8.21 -4.31
C THR A 492 -18.26 9.62 -4.89
N ASN A 493 -18.14 10.64 -4.05
CA ASN A 493 -18.07 12.03 -4.49
C ASN A 493 -16.79 12.33 -5.27
N LEU A 494 -15.67 11.73 -4.87
CA LEU A 494 -14.40 11.86 -5.57
C LEU A 494 -14.50 11.30 -6.99
N ALA A 495 -15.14 10.13 -7.17
CA ALA A 495 -15.41 9.60 -8.51
C ALA A 495 -16.35 10.52 -9.35
N ARG A 496 -17.34 11.16 -8.71
CA ARG A 496 -18.28 12.09 -9.38
C ARG A 496 -17.59 13.35 -9.88
N GLU A 497 -16.59 13.85 -9.18
CA GLU A 497 -15.76 14.98 -9.61
C GLU A 497 -15.19 14.74 -11.02
N PHE A 498 -14.89 13.49 -11.33
CA PHE A 498 -14.35 13.05 -12.62
C PHE A 498 -15.43 12.57 -13.62
N GLY A 499 -16.69 12.89 -13.37
CA GLY A 499 -17.80 12.65 -14.28
C GLY A 499 -18.37 11.23 -14.27
N PHE A 500 -17.99 10.40 -13.29
CA PHE A 500 -18.59 9.07 -13.10
C PHE A 500 -20.02 9.19 -12.54
N LYS A 501 -20.96 8.40 -13.07
CA LYS A 501 -22.40 8.50 -12.76
C LYS A 501 -23.01 7.23 -12.15
N GLY A 502 -22.21 6.21 -11.81
CA GLY A 502 -22.69 4.86 -11.45
C GLY A 502 -23.30 4.67 -10.07
N VAL A 503 -23.24 5.68 -9.16
CA VAL A 503 -23.82 5.55 -7.81
C VAL A 503 -24.96 6.58 -7.63
N PRO A 504 -26.15 6.16 -7.16
CA PRO A 504 -27.25 7.09 -6.90
C PRO A 504 -26.80 8.18 -5.91
N THR A 505 -26.99 9.45 -6.27
CA THR A 505 -26.76 10.62 -5.39
C THR A 505 -27.55 10.47 -4.08
N LEU A 506 -27.08 11.06 -2.98
CA LEU A 506 -27.89 11.18 -1.75
C LEU A 506 -29.27 11.73 -2.09
N LEU A 507 -29.31 12.71 -2.99
CA LEU A 507 -30.53 13.28 -3.57
C LEU A 507 -31.43 12.23 -4.23
N SER A 508 -30.90 11.29 -5.03
CA SER A 508 -31.67 10.21 -5.66
C SER A 508 -32.11 9.11 -4.67
N ARG A 509 -31.29 8.80 -3.65
CA ARG A 509 -31.64 7.84 -2.59
C ARG A 509 -32.71 8.42 -1.66
N VAL A 510 -32.61 9.69 -1.30
CA VAL A 510 -33.61 10.44 -0.54
C VAL A 510 -34.89 10.59 -1.37
N SER A 511 -34.79 10.87 -2.67
CA SER A 511 -35.96 10.93 -3.55
C SER A 511 -36.70 9.59 -3.64
N PHE A 512 -35.99 8.46 -3.66
CA PHE A 512 -36.60 7.12 -3.58
C PHE A 512 -37.37 6.91 -2.27
N PHE A 513 -36.76 7.23 -1.12
CA PHE A 513 -37.41 7.15 0.19
C PHE A 513 -38.65 8.05 0.26
N VAL A 514 -38.52 9.29 -0.18
CA VAL A 514 -39.57 10.29 -0.13
C VAL A 514 -40.76 9.94 -1.05
N ASN A 515 -40.49 9.38 -2.23
CA ASN A 515 -41.53 8.88 -3.14
C ASN A 515 -42.26 7.64 -2.59
N ASN A 516 -41.54 6.73 -1.92
CA ASN A 516 -42.13 5.52 -1.35
C ASN A 516 -42.88 5.75 -0.03
N LEU A 517 -42.62 6.87 0.66
CA LEU A 517 -43.33 7.27 1.88
C LEU A 517 -44.64 8.05 1.59
N GLY A 518 -44.99 8.29 0.33
CA GLY A 518 -46.24 8.99 -0.04
C GLY A 518 -46.30 10.45 0.41
N VAL A 519 -45.15 11.08 0.69
CA VAL A 519 -45.08 12.45 1.21
C VAL A 519 -45.48 13.43 0.10
N ASN A 520 -46.46 14.31 0.37
CA ASN A 520 -46.84 15.35 -0.57
C ASN A 520 -45.76 16.44 -0.65
N LEU A 521 -44.90 16.34 -1.68
CA LEU A 521 -43.73 17.19 -1.86
C LEU A 521 -44.04 18.68 -2.07
N LYS A 522 -45.27 19.03 -2.43
CA LYS A 522 -45.66 20.44 -2.59
C LYS A 522 -45.70 21.21 -1.27
N ASN A 523 -45.97 20.50 -0.17
CA ASN A 523 -46.19 21.10 1.15
C ASN A 523 -45.17 20.61 2.21
N ALA A 524 -44.22 19.76 1.82
CA ALA A 524 -43.22 19.23 2.72
C ALA A 524 -42.12 20.26 3.02
N SER A 525 -41.72 20.38 4.28
CA SER A 525 -40.58 21.20 4.72
C SER A 525 -39.25 20.52 4.40
N ILE A 526 -38.98 20.32 3.12
CA ILE A 526 -37.75 19.72 2.60
C ILE A 526 -36.98 20.72 1.72
N PRO A 527 -35.65 20.56 1.57
CA PRO A 527 -34.83 21.37 0.67
C PRO A 527 -35.41 21.48 -0.75
N ASP A 528 -35.29 22.65 -1.38
CA ASP A 528 -35.89 22.92 -2.69
C ASP A 528 -35.35 22.02 -3.80
N GLU A 529 -34.10 21.55 -3.67
CA GLU A 529 -33.45 20.59 -4.56
C GLU A 529 -34.23 19.27 -4.68
N LEU A 530 -34.94 18.85 -3.63
CA LEU A 530 -35.76 17.63 -3.62
C LEU A 530 -37.15 17.85 -4.23
N LYS A 531 -37.65 19.09 -4.28
CA LYS A 531 -38.97 19.42 -4.85
C LYS A 531 -38.96 19.39 -6.39
N VAL A 532 -37.80 19.65 -7.01
CA VAL A 532 -37.64 19.72 -8.47
C VAL A 532 -37.67 18.33 -9.15
N LEU A 533 -37.28 17.27 -8.43
CA LEU A 533 -37.11 15.92 -8.99
C LEU A 533 -38.43 15.16 -9.25
N SER A 534 -39.56 15.61 -8.70
CA SER A 534 -40.86 14.95 -8.90
C SER A 534 -41.37 15.01 -10.35
N ARG A 535 -40.70 15.75 -11.24
CA ARG A 535 -41.07 15.90 -12.66
C ARG A 535 -40.28 14.99 -13.61
N ALA A 536 -39.23 14.32 -13.13
CA ALA A 536 -38.31 13.53 -13.97
C ALA A 536 -38.43 12.00 -13.78
N SER A 537 -39.44 11.52 -13.05
CA SER A 537 -39.50 10.18 -12.46
C SER A 537 -39.83 9.00 -13.39
N GLU A 538 -39.77 9.13 -14.71
CA GLU A 538 -40.04 7.99 -15.61
C GLU A 538 -38.83 7.08 -15.90
N ARG A 539 -37.61 7.40 -15.43
CA ARG A 539 -36.41 6.61 -15.81
C ARG A 539 -35.38 6.36 -14.70
N LEU A 540 -35.82 5.99 -13.50
CA LEU A 540 -34.94 5.34 -12.53
C LEU A 540 -35.27 3.84 -12.50
N LYS A 541 -34.65 3.07 -13.41
CA LYS A 541 -34.54 1.62 -13.27
C LYS A 541 -33.21 1.35 -12.58
N PHE A 542 -33.29 0.77 -11.38
CA PHE A 542 -32.17 0.33 -10.57
C PHE A 542 -31.46 -0.86 -11.19
#